data_AF-A0AAE9DFY5-F1
#
_entry.id   AF-A0AAE9DFY5-F1
#
_cell.length_a   1.000
_cell.length_b   1.000
_cell.length_c   1.000
_cell.angle_alpha   90.00
_cell.angle_beta   90.00
_cell.angle_gamma   90.00
#
_symmetry.space_group_name_H-M   'P 1'
#
loop_
_entity.id
_entity.type
_entity.pdbx_description
1 polymer ?
#
loop_
_entity_poly.entity_id
_entity_poly.type
_entity_poly.pdbx_seq_one_letter_code
_entity_poly.pdbx_strand_id
1 'polypeptide(L)'
;MVKCGERPVSGANVQFIEYENLHYKDEHQDFRDVTDKHGHYHFKEVDALDSLRSSENEIRISIKDICKLDTVKHDCNLPYNHFEVPIKTIPFVENQQLLLDLTDWKFDTKCI
;
A
#
# COMPACT_ATOMS: atom_id res chain seq x y z
N MET A 1 -4.55 7.69 -1.89
CA MET A 1 -4.37 8.00 -0.47
C MET A 1 -4.44 6.72 0.34
N VAL A 2 -3.45 6.48 1.20
CA VAL A 2 -3.44 5.45 2.22
C VAL A 2 -3.87 6.09 3.54
N LYS A 3 -4.94 5.60 4.12
CA LYS A 3 -5.50 6.07 5.39
C LYS A 3 -5.88 4.88 6.27
N CYS A 4 -6.17 5.18 7.52
CA CYS A 4 -6.76 4.24 8.45
C CYS A 4 -7.85 4.98 9.23
N GLY A 5 -9.10 4.71 8.86
CA GLY A 5 -10.25 5.52 9.20
C GLY A 5 -10.10 6.94 8.63
N GLU A 6 -10.19 7.93 9.52
CA GLU A 6 -10.07 9.35 9.16
C GLU A 6 -8.62 9.86 9.13
N ARG A 7 -7.63 9.00 9.44
CA ARG A 7 -6.23 9.43 9.59
C ARG A 7 -5.37 9.03 8.39
N PRO A 8 -4.57 9.94 7.82
CA PRO A 8 -3.60 9.59 6.78
C PRO A 8 -2.46 8.75 7.36
N VAL A 9 -1.98 7.78 6.59
CA VAL A 9 -0.81 6.95 6.96
C VAL A 9 0.43 7.53 6.29
N SER A 10 1.19 8.32 7.03
CA SER A 10 2.37 9.03 6.54
C SER A 10 3.64 8.19 6.62
N GLY A 11 4.48 8.22 5.59
CA GLY A 11 5.79 7.58 5.60
C GLY A 11 5.75 6.06 5.58
N ALA A 12 4.66 5.43 5.15
CA ALA A 12 4.60 3.99 4.97
C ALA A 12 5.30 3.59 3.66
N ASN A 13 6.07 2.51 3.69
CA ASN A 13 6.66 1.90 2.51
C ASN A 13 5.56 1.20 1.70
N VAL A 14 5.44 1.56 0.43
CA VAL A 14 4.49 0.98 -0.52
C VAL A 14 5.27 0.22 -1.57
N GLN A 15 4.93 -1.06 -1.74
CA GLN A 15 5.52 -1.97 -2.72
C GLN A 15 4.40 -2.63 -3.52
N PHE A 16 4.70 -3.05 -4.75
CA PHE A 16 3.77 -3.78 -5.61
C PHE A 16 4.35 -5.14 -5.92
N ILE A 17 3.66 -6.19 -5.49
CA ILE A 17 4.11 -7.58 -5.58
C ILE A 17 3.20 -8.31 -6.57
N GLU A 18 3.81 -8.97 -7.55
CA GLU A 18 3.14 -9.81 -8.52
C GLU A 18 3.05 -11.26 -8.02
N TYR A 19 1.85 -11.83 -8.13
CA TYR A 19 1.55 -13.21 -7.76
C TYR A 19 0.99 -13.98 -8.97
N GLU A 20 1.55 -15.15 -9.23
CA GLU A 20 1.09 -16.10 -10.24
C GLU A 20 0.55 -17.35 -9.55
N ASN A 21 -0.72 -17.70 -9.79
CA ASN A 21 -1.38 -18.84 -9.14
C ASN A 21 -1.25 -18.84 -7.60
N LEU A 22 -1.40 -17.68 -6.95
CA LEU A 22 -1.23 -17.46 -5.50
C LEU A 22 0.20 -17.61 -4.97
N HIS A 23 1.19 -17.77 -5.84
CA HIS A 23 2.60 -17.81 -5.48
C HIS A 23 3.30 -16.50 -5.84
N TYR A 24 4.20 -16.06 -4.97
CA TYR A 24 5.06 -14.90 -5.24
C TYR A 24 5.81 -15.13 -6.57
N LYS A 25 5.73 -14.14 -7.47
CA LYS A 25 6.44 -14.15 -8.74
C LYS A 25 7.55 -13.10 -8.74
N ASP A 26 7.22 -11.83 -8.52
CA ASP A 26 8.17 -10.73 -8.57
C ASP A 26 7.75 -9.51 -7.74
N GLU A 27 8.68 -8.59 -7.47
CA GLU A 27 8.43 -7.28 -6.88
C GLU A 27 8.76 -6.19 -7.90
N HIS A 28 7.81 -5.30 -8.19
CA HIS A 28 8.02 -4.17 -9.07
C HIS A 28 8.80 -3.05 -8.35
N GLN A 29 10.13 -3.16 -8.33
CA GLN A 29 11.01 -2.26 -7.58
C GLN A 29 10.89 -0.78 -8.00
N ASP A 30 10.58 -0.49 -9.25
CA ASP A 30 10.46 0.89 -9.76
C ASP A 30 9.31 1.68 -9.12
N PHE A 31 8.27 0.96 -8.68
CA PHE A 31 7.10 1.51 -7.99
C PHE A 31 7.28 1.54 -6.47
N ARG A 32 8.42 1.11 -5.94
CA ARG A 32 8.68 1.22 -4.51
C ARG A 32 8.88 2.68 -4.12
N ASP A 33 8.06 3.16 -3.20
CA ASP A 33 8.19 4.49 -2.62
C ASP A 33 7.53 4.58 -1.24
N VAL A 34 7.53 5.77 -0.64
CA VAL A 34 6.91 6.05 0.64
C VAL A 34 5.75 7.03 0.51
N THR A 35 4.73 6.88 1.35
CA THR A 35 3.65 7.87 1.40
C THR A 35 4.15 9.21 1.98
N ASP A 36 3.63 10.31 1.45
CA ASP A 36 3.90 11.65 1.98
C ASP A 36 3.24 11.89 3.34
N LYS A 37 3.43 13.09 3.91
CA LYS A 37 2.87 13.48 5.22
C LYS A 37 1.33 13.45 5.29
N HIS A 38 0.65 13.42 4.15
CA HIS A 38 -0.81 13.32 4.04
C HIS A 38 -1.26 11.91 3.64
N GLY A 39 -0.35 10.93 3.63
CA GLY A 39 -0.66 9.56 3.25
C GLY A 39 -0.85 9.37 1.74
N HIS A 40 -0.40 10.30 0.91
CA HIS A 40 -0.45 10.12 -0.54
C HIS A 40 0.78 9.35 -1.03
N TYR A 41 0.51 8.33 -1.83
CA TYR A 41 1.51 7.70 -2.68
C TYR A 41 1.36 8.29 -4.09
N HIS A 42 2.47 8.70 -4.71
CA HIS A 42 2.47 9.30 -6.03
C HIS A 42 3.24 8.40 -6.98
N PHE A 43 2.58 7.94 -8.06
CA PHE A 43 3.27 7.25 -9.13
C PHE A 43 4.23 8.22 -9.83
N LYS A 44 5.44 7.74 -10.14
CA LYS A 44 6.44 8.53 -10.89
C LYS A 44 6.01 8.76 -12.34
N GLU A 45 5.29 7.80 -12.91
CA GLU A 45 4.79 7.82 -14.29
C GLU A 45 3.26 7.75 -14.29
N VAL A 46 2.64 8.46 -15.23
CA VAL A 46 1.16 8.56 -15.32
C VAL A 46 0.54 7.21 -15.67
N ASP A 47 1.19 6.41 -16.50
CA ASP A 47 0.65 5.13 -17.00
C ASP A 47 1.02 3.92 -16.11
N ALA A 48 1.74 4.14 -15.02
CA ALA A 48 2.20 3.09 -14.12
C ALA A 48 1.04 2.32 -13.48
N LEU A 49 0.01 3.04 -13.04
CA LEU A 49 -1.16 2.43 -12.41
C LEU A 49 -1.94 1.55 -13.39
N ASP A 50 -2.11 2.01 -14.63
CA ASP A 50 -2.82 1.26 -15.66
C ASP A 50 -2.05 0.01 -16.09
N SER A 51 -0.72 0.09 -16.12
CA SER A 51 0.17 -1.05 -16.38
C SER A 51 0.05 -2.14 -15.31
N LEU A 52 0.06 -1.76 -14.03
CA LEU A 52 -0.09 -2.70 -12.91
C LEU A 52 -1.47 -3.37 -12.89
N ARG A 53 -2.54 -2.63 -13.24
CA ARG A 53 -3.90 -3.17 -13.24
C ARG A 53 -4.17 -4.12 -14.41
N SER A 54 -3.53 -3.85 -15.54
CA SER A 54 -3.68 -4.64 -16.77
C SER A 54 -2.83 -5.91 -16.78
N SER A 55 -2.03 -6.15 -15.72
CA SER A 55 -1.28 -7.41 -15.60
C SER A 55 -2.23 -8.62 -15.58
N GLU A 56 -1.82 -9.66 -16.31
CA GLU A 56 -2.47 -10.96 -16.32
C GLU A 56 -2.38 -11.64 -14.94
N ASN A 57 -1.33 -11.33 -14.19
CA ASN A 57 -1.12 -11.84 -12.84
C ASN A 57 -1.81 -10.97 -11.77
N GLU A 58 -1.91 -11.49 -10.56
CA GLU A 58 -2.46 -10.73 -9.44
C GLU A 58 -1.40 -9.78 -8.88
N ILE A 59 -1.65 -8.47 -8.94
CA ILE A 59 -0.84 -7.48 -8.24
C ILE A 59 -1.44 -7.17 -6.88
N ARG A 60 -0.63 -7.32 -5.82
CA ARG A 60 -0.96 -6.89 -4.47
C ARG A 60 -0.10 -5.70 -4.07
N ILE A 61 -0.73 -4.69 -3.49
CA ILE A 61 -0.05 -3.58 -2.84
C ILE A 61 0.36 -4.04 -1.45
N SER A 62 1.66 -4.11 -1.21
CA SER A 62 2.25 -4.35 0.11
C SER A 62 2.52 -3.00 0.77
N ILE A 63 1.93 -2.78 1.95
CA ILE A 63 2.13 -1.58 2.75
C ILE A 63 2.73 -1.96 4.08
N LYS A 64 3.88 -1.35 4.38
CA LYS A 64 4.64 -1.56 5.61
C LYS A 64 4.91 -0.22 6.27
N ASP A 65 4.44 -0.06 7.49
CA ASP A 65 4.76 1.16 8.25
C ASP A 65 6.26 1.23 8.55
N ILE A 66 6.87 2.40 8.37
CA ILE A 66 8.29 2.59 8.67
C ILE A 66 8.42 2.84 10.16
N CYS A 67 9.28 2.06 10.83
CA CYS A 67 9.56 2.15 12.25
C CYS A 67 10.15 3.53 12.62
N LYS A 68 9.30 4.55 12.74
CA LYS A 68 9.63 5.80 13.42
C LYS A 68 9.07 5.66 14.82
N LEU A 69 9.98 5.49 15.78
CA LEU A 69 9.73 5.51 17.22
C LEU A 69 9.22 6.90 17.65
N ASP A 70 8.06 7.33 17.15
CA ASP A 70 7.34 8.47 17.69
C ASP A 70 6.29 7.97 18.69
N THR A 71 6.35 8.58 19.86
CA THR A 71 5.82 8.17 21.16
C THR A 71 4.29 8.24 21.29
N VAL A 72 3.56 8.24 20.17
CA VAL A 72 2.11 8.42 20.18
C VAL A 72 1.40 7.18 19.66
N LYS A 73 0.96 6.33 20.61
CA LYS A 73 0.05 5.21 20.36
C LYS A 73 -1.27 5.76 19.80
N HIS A 74 -1.65 5.29 18.62
CA HIS A 74 -2.93 5.58 18.00
C HIS A 74 -3.48 4.30 17.38
N ASP A 75 -4.80 4.22 17.20
CA ASP A 75 -5.51 3.00 16.77
C ASP A 75 -5.04 2.44 15.42
N CYS A 76 -4.33 3.25 14.63
CA CYS A 76 -3.68 2.88 13.37
C CYS A 76 -2.17 3.17 13.32
N ASN A 77 -1.59 3.78 14.36
CA ASN A 77 -0.13 3.78 14.57
C ASN A 77 0.21 2.44 15.21
N LEU A 78 0.17 1.39 14.41
CA LEU A 78 0.79 0.14 14.79
C LEU A 78 2.08 0.06 13.99
N PRO A 79 3.23 0.38 14.60
CA PRO A 79 4.46 -0.22 14.08
C PRO A 79 4.17 -1.72 13.89
N TYR A 80 4.74 -2.32 12.85
CA TYR A 80 4.75 -3.77 12.61
C TYR A 80 3.56 -4.41 11.85
N ASN A 81 2.61 -3.63 11.32
CA ASN A 81 1.56 -4.21 10.47
C ASN A 81 1.97 -4.24 8.99
N HIS A 82 1.88 -5.44 8.41
CA HIS A 82 2.02 -5.66 6.98
C HIS A 82 0.64 -5.92 6.37
N PHE A 83 0.27 -5.11 5.38
CA PHE A 83 -0.95 -5.28 4.61
C PHE A 83 -0.60 -5.68 3.18
N GLU A 84 -1.28 -6.68 2.64
CA GLU A 84 -1.25 -7.02 1.22
C GLU A 84 -2.65 -6.96 0.65
N VAL A 85 -2.87 -6.02 -0.27
CA VAL A 85 -4.20 -5.70 -0.80
C VAL A 85 -4.19 -5.86 -2.32
N PRO A 86 -5.02 -6.74 -2.90
CA PRO A 86 -5.09 -6.88 -4.36
C PRO A 86 -5.54 -5.57 -5.01
N ILE A 87 -4.74 -5.04 -5.95
CA ILE A 87 -4.98 -3.72 -6.55
C ILE A 87 -6.36 -3.61 -7.21
N LYS A 88 -6.87 -4.73 -7.74
CA LYS A 88 -8.17 -4.84 -8.43
C LYS A 88 -9.36 -4.62 -7.48
N THR A 89 -9.16 -4.71 -6.16
CA THR A 89 -10.21 -4.54 -5.15
C THR A 89 -10.31 -3.11 -4.61
N ILE A 90 -9.33 -2.25 -4.92
CA ILE A 90 -9.25 -0.90 -4.37
C ILE A 90 -10.16 0.02 -5.20
N PRO A 91 -11.08 0.77 -4.56
CA PRO A 91 -11.97 1.67 -5.29
C PRO A 91 -11.18 2.79 -5.97
N PHE A 92 -11.56 3.07 -7.21
CA PHE A 92 -11.00 4.16 -8.00
C PHE A 92 -11.86 5.40 -7.83
N VAL A 93 -11.23 6.49 -7.43
CA VAL A 93 -11.82 7.83 -7.44
C VAL A 93 -11.33 8.59 -8.66
N GLU A 94 -12.04 9.64 -9.06
CA GLU A 94 -11.67 10.48 -10.21
C GLU A 94 -10.18 10.87 -10.18
N ASN A 95 -9.54 10.94 -11.35
CA ASN A 95 -8.14 11.30 -11.56
C ASN A 95 -7.07 10.27 -11.14
N GLN A 96 -7.26 8.97 -11.42
CA GLN A 96 -6.22 7.95 -11.18
C GLN A 96 -5.81 7.79 -9.72
N GLN A 97 -6.73 8.11 -8.80
CA GLN A 97 -6.49 8.00 -7.38
C GLN A 97 -7.05 6.69 -6.84
N LEU A 98 -6.20 5.97 -6.12
CA LEU A 98 -6.61 4.83 -5.30
C LEU A 98 -6.81 5.28 -3.86
N LEU A 99 -7.98 4.99 -3.29
CA LEU A 99 -8.24 5.23 -1.87
C LEU A 99 -8.16 3.89 -1.13
N LEU A 100 -7.16 3.76 -0.26
CA LEU A 100 -6.97 2.58 0.55
C LEU A 100 -7.16 2.92 2.03
N ASP A 101 -8.24 2.42 2.60
CA ASP A 101 -8.49 2.48 4.03
C ASP A 101 -8.11 1.15 4.69
N LEU A 102 -7.10 1.18 5.56
CA LEU A 102 -6.55 -0.01 6.20
C LEU A 102 -7.46 -0.61 7.28
N THR A 103 -8.51 0.10 7.74
CA THR A 103 -9.47 -0.45 8.71
C THR A 103 -10.23 -1.66 8.18
N ASP A 104 -10.36 -1.75 6.86
CA ASP A 104 -11.14 -2.78 6.19
C ASP A 104 -10.34 -4.07 5.94
N TRP A 105 -9.05 -4.08 6.29
CA TRP A 105 -8.12 -5.15 5.92
C TRP A 105 -7.54 -5.88 7.13
N LYS A 106 -7.42 -7.20 6.99
CA LYS A 106 -6.69 -8.03 7.96
C LYS A 106 -5.19 -7.79 7.80
N PHE A 107 -4.47 -7.74 8.92
CA PHE A 107 -3.02 -7.56 8.96
C PHE A 107 -2.33 -8.75 9.63
N ASP A 108 -1.10 -9.01 9.20
CA ASP A 108 -0.17 -9.88 9.92
C ASP A 108 0.82 -9.00 10.69
N THR A 109 0.99 -9.28 11.99
CA THR A 109 2.02 -8.64 12.82
C THR A 109 3.34 -9.41 12.65
N LYS A 110 4.32 -8.83 11.95
CA LYS A 110 5.67 -9.42 11.83
C LYS A 110 6.74 -8.35 12.10
N CYS A 111 7.41 -8.43 13.25
CA CYS A 111 8.68 -7.73 13.50
C CYS A 111 9.83 -8.53 12.88
N ILE A 112 10.73 -7.87 12.16
CA ILE A 112 12.09 -8.34 11.90
C ILE A 112 13.03 -7.39 12.64
#